data_AF-A0A7Y6YNB6-F1
#
_entry.id   AF-A0A7Y6YNB6-F1
#
_cell.length_a   1.000
_cell.length_b   1.000
_cell.length_c   1.000
_cell.angle_alpha   90.00
_cell.angle_beta   90.00
_cell.angle_gamma   90.00
#
_symmetry.space_group_name_H-M   'P 1'
#
loop_
_entity.id
_entity.type
_entity.pdbx_description
1 polymer ?
#
loop_
_entity_poly.entity_id
_entity_poly.type
_entity_poly.pdbx_seq_one_letter_code
_entity_poly.pdbx_strand_id
1 'polypeptide(L)' 'MTIFLPSEGRTRKISTIEQAQFWLQKAWPVSDHNRDVALEKIDAAMDCLAPVGAARAAFLSAVGSAGFHADFPAAA' A
#
# COMPACT_ATOMS: atom_id res chain seq x y z
N MET A 1 -6.51 1.72 -6.75
CA MET A 1 -6.29 0.26 -6.76
C MET A 1 -7.27 -0.41 -5.82
N THR A 2 -7.62 -1.66 -6.06
CA THR A 2 -8.50 -2.44 -5.18
C THR A 2 -7.70 -3.58 -4.58
N ILE A 3 -7.77 -3.79 -3.28
CA ILE A 3 -7.00 -4.80 -2.56
C ILE A 3 -7.98 -5.79 -1.97
N PHE A 4 -7.81 -7.06 -2.29
CA PHE A 4 -8.57 -8.15 -1.71
C PHE A 4 -7.93 -8.58 -0.39
N LEU A 5 -8.74 -8.64 0.67
CA LEU A 5 -8.35 -9.06 2.01
C LEU A 5 -8.95 -10.45 2.27
N PRO A 6 -8.21 -11.55 2.06
CA PRO A 6 -8.75 -12.90 2.11
C PRO A 6 -9.37 -13.25 3.48
N SER A 7 -8.73 -12.81 4.57
CA SER A 7 -9.19 -13.07 5.94
C SER A 7 -10.53 -12.42 6.28
N GLU A 8 -10.88 -11.33 5.60
CA GLU A 8 -12.12 -10.59 5.84
C GLU A 8 -13.18 -10.84 4.75
N GLY A 9 -12.84 -11.59 3.69
CA GLY A 9 -13.74 -11.81 2.55
C GLY A 9 -14.19 -10.53 1.84
N ARG A 10 -13.40 -9.45 1.92
CA ARG A 10 -13.79 -8.13 1.43
C ARG A 10 -12.69 -7.46 0.59
N THR A 11 -13.06 -6.40 -0.11
CA THR A 11 -12.13 -5.54 -0.84
C THR A 11 -11.95 -4.20 -0.15
N ARG A 12 -10.79 -3.57 -0.36
CA ARG A 12 -10.47 -2.22 0.06
C ARG A 12 -9.97 -1.41 -1.13
N LYS A 13 -10.66 -0.33 -1.46
CA LYS A 13 -10.22 0.61 -2.49
C LYS A 13 -9.26 1.63 -1.87
N ILE A 14 -8.07 1.75 -2.44
CA ILE A 14 -7.08 2.79 -2.12
C ILE A 14 -6.93 3.68 -3.35
N SER A 15 -7.29 4.95 -3.21
CA SER A 15 -7.30 5.94 -4.29
C SER A 15 -6.22 7.00 -4.14
N THR A 16 -5.71 7.22 -2.91
CA THR A 16 -4.72 8.27 -2.63
C THR A 16 -3.56 7.74 -1.79
N ILE A 17 -2.47 8.50 -1.76
CA ILE A 17 -1.27 8.16 -1.01
C ILE A 17 -1.51 8.25 0.52
N GLU A 18 -2.34 9.19 0.96
CA GLU A 18 -2.73 9.38 2.36
C GLU A 18 -3.57 8.19 2.86
N GLN A 19 -4.45 7.64 2.01
CA GLN A 19 -5.20 6.42 2.35
C GLN A 19 -4.26 5.22 2.53
N ALA A 20 -3.22 5.11 1.69
CA ALA A 20 -2.20 4.07 1.83
C ALA A 20 -1.42 4.24 3.14
N GLN A 21 -0.93 5.45 3.42
CA GLN A 21 -0.21 5.79 4.64
C GLN A 21 -1.03 5.50 5.90
N PHE A 22 -2.25 6.02 5.95
CA PHE A 22 -3.16 5.82 7.08
C PHE A 22 -3.39 4.33 7.35
N TRP A 23 -3.59 3.55 6.29
CA TRP A 23 -3.84 2.13 6.45
C TRP A 23 -2.62 1.40 7.03
N LEU A 24 -1.41 1.66 6.49
CA LEU A 24 -0.15 1.11 7.00
C LEU A 24 0.07 1.48 8.48
N GLN A 25 -0.31 2.68 8.91
CA GLN A 25 -0.09 3.14 10.28
C GLN A 25 -1.12 2.57 11.27
N LYS A 26 -2.41 2.49 10.89
CA LYS A 26 -3.51 2.34 11.86
C LYS A 26 -4.26 1.01 11.80
N ALA A 27 -4.29 0.34 10.65
CA ALA A 27 -5.14 -0.84 10.46
C ALA A 27 -4.45 -1.92 9.62
N TRP A 28 -3.12 -1.93 9.64
CA TRP A 28 -2.30 -2.90 8.93
C TRP A 28 -2.00 -4.10 9.83
N PRO A 29 -2.28 -5.34 9.40
CA PRO A 29 -2.23 -6.50 10.30
C PRO A 29 -0.83 -7.06 10.54
N VAL A 30 0.15 -6.73 9.69
CA VAL A 30 1.51 -7.30 9.76
C VAL A 30 2.55 -6.20 9.91
N SER A 31 3.27 -6.17 11.04
CA SER A 31 4.39 -5.25 11.23
C SER A 31 5.68 -5.87 10.71
N ASP A 32 5.87 -5.89 9.38
CA ASP A 32 7.07 -6.42 8.72
C ASP A 32 7.94 -5.32 8.10
N HIS A 33 9.12 -5.71 7.62
CA HIS A 33 10.05 -4.79 6.96
C HIS A 33 9.44 -4.10 5.73
N ASN A 34 8.56 -4.78 4.98
CA ASN A 34 7.93 -4.17 3.80
C ASN A 34 6.98 -3.05 4.19
N ARG A 35 6.24 -3.18 5.31
CA ARG A 35 5.43 -2.10 5.86
C ARG A 35 6.29 -0.87 6.18
N ASP A 36 7.44 -1.06 6.82
CA ASP A 36 8.32 0.05 7.20
C ASP A 36 8.91 0.75 5.97
N VAL A 37 9.36 -0.02 4.97
CA VAL A 37 9.84 0.52 3.68
C VAL A 37 8.71 1.25 2.95
N ALA A 38 7.49 0.73 2.97
CA ALA A 38 6.35 1.39 2.34
C ALA A 38 6.04 2.74 3.00
N LEU A 39 6.07 2.82 4.34
CA LEU A 39 5.91 4.07 5.07
C LEU A 39 6.99 5.09 4.70
N GLU A 40 8.26 4.70 4.71
CA GLU A 40 9.37 5.59 4.35
C GLU A 40 9.21 6.16 2.93
N LYS A 41 8.89 5.31 1.94
CA LYS A 41 8.74 5.76 0.55
C LYS A 41 7.49 6.60 0.34
N ILE A 42 6.42 6.33 1.08
CA ILE A 42 5.23 7.17 1.07
C ILE A 42 5.54 8.55 1.65
N ASP A 43 6.17 8.61 2.82
CA ASP A 43 6.53 9.87 3.47
C ASP A 43 7.43 10.71 2.57
N ALA A 44 8.48 10.11 2.00
CA ALA A 44 9.36 10.79 1.05
C ALA A 44 8.62 11.29 -0.20
N ALA A 45 7.61 10.55 -0.70
CA ALA A 45 6.83 10.99 -1.86
C ALA A 45 5.86 12.14 -1.52
N MET A 46 5.26 12.13 -0.32
CA MET A 46 4.42 13.24 0.14
C MET A 46 5.23 14.52 0.38
N ASP A 47 6.48 14.38 0.84
CA ASP A 47 7.43 15.49 1.01
C ASP A 47 8.10 15.93 -0.32
N CYS A 48 7.67 15.38 -1.46
CA CYS A 48 8.23 15.63 -2.79
C CYS A 48 9.73 15.28 -2.94
N LEU A 49 10.25 14.40 -2.07
CA LEU A 49 11.63 13.91 -2.09
C LEU A 49 11.80 12.63 -2.92
N ALA A 50 10.70 11.98 -3.31
CA ALA A 50 10.71 10.78 -4.13
C ALA A 50 9.53 10.71 -5.11
N PRO A 51 9.64 9.98 -6.24
CA PRO A 51 8.52 9.79 -7.16
C PRO A 51 7.38 8.98 -6.54
N VAL A 52 6.13 9.35 -6.83
CA VAL A 52 4.93 8.61 -6.40
C VAL A 52 4.94 7.14 -6.87
N GLY A 53 5.58 6.84 -8.02
CA GLY A 53 5.76 5.48 -8.50
C GLY A 53 6.56 4.58 -7.54
N ALA A 54 7.55 5.14 -6.85
CA ALA A 54 8.35 4.41 -5.87
C ALA A 54 7.51 4.09 -4.61
N ALA A 55 6.73 5.05 -4.12
CA ALA A 55 5.78 4.83 -3.03
C ALA A 55 4.75 3.74 -3.38
N ARG A 56 4.19 3.80 -4.61
CA ARG A 56 3.24 2.78 -5.10
C ARG A 56 3.86 1.39 -5.14
N ALA A 57 5.08 1.26 -5.66
CA ALA A 57 5.77 -0.04 -5.72
C ALA A 57 6.05 -0.62 -4.33
N ALA A 58 6.56 0.21 -3.41
CA ALA A 58 6.81 -0.21 -2.02
C ALA A 58 5.51 -0.63 -1.31
N PHE A 59 4.43 0.13 -1.47
CA PHE A 59 3.12 -0.22 -0.92
C PHE A 59 2.61 -1.56 -1.45
N LEU A 60 2.76 -1.85 -2.74
CA LEU A 60 2.36 -3.13 -3.33
C LEU A 60 3.22 -4.30 -2.85
N SER A 61 4.51 -4.07 -2.58
CA SER A 61 5.37 -5.06 -1.93
C SER A 61 4.84 -5.42 -0.55
N ALA A 62 4.46 -4.42 0.25
CA ALA A 62 3.84 -4.64 1.56
C ALA A 62 2.50 -5.38 1.46
N VAL A 63 1.64 -5.02 0.49
CA VAL A 63 0.39 -5.74 0.22
C VAL A 63 0.66 -7.23 -0.04
N GLY A 64 1.64 -7.54 -0.89
CA GLY A 64 2.02 -8.91 -1.20
C GLY A 64 2.59 -9.67 0.01
N SER A 65 3.48 -9.04 0.79
CA SER A 65 4.08 -9.68 1.98
C SER A 65 3.07 -9.94 3.09
N ALA A 66 2.02 -9.12 3.19
CA ALA A 66 0.90 -9.32 4.09
C ALA A 66 -0.10 -10.40 3.62
N GLY A 67 0.12 -11.02 2.44
CA GLY A 67 -0.76 -12.05 1.89
C GLY A 67 -2.04 -11.50 1.25
N PHE A 68 -2.06 -10.22 0.90
CA PHE A 68 -3.17 -9.60 0.17
C PHE A 68 -2.93 -9.63 -1.34
N HIS A 69 -4.01 -9.44 -2.11
CA HIS A 69 -3.93 -9.39 -3.57
C HIS A 69 -4.39 -8.03 -4.07
N ALA A 70 -3.53 -7.32 -4.80
CA ALA A 70 -3.90 -6.10 -5.49
C ALA A 70 -4.50 -6.44 -6.86
N ASP A 71 -5.74 -6.02 -7.07
CA ASP A 71 -6.34 -5.95 -8.39
C ASP A 71 -6.05 -4.58 -9.00
N PHE A 72 -5.52 -4.62 -10.22
CA PHE A 72 -5.32 -3.44 -11.05
C PHE A 72 -6.31 -3.54 -12.20
N PRO A 73 -7.13 -2.51 -12.47
CA PRO A 73 -7.69 -2.41 -13.81
C PRO A 73 -6.50 -2.40 -14.76
N ALA A 74 -6.47 -3.36 -15.69
CA ALA A 74 -5.46 -3.42 -16.74
C ALA A 74 -5.33 -2.02 -17.35
N ALA A 75 -4.10 -1.52 -17.44
CA ALA A 75 -3.83 -0.22 -18.03
C ALA A 75 -4.48 -0.18 -19.42
N ALA A 76 -5.36 0.81 -19.64
CA ALA A 76 -5.87 1.15 -20.96
C ALA A 76 -4.85 2.00 -21.71
#